data_AF-A0A7J7G127-F1
#
_entry.id   AF-A0A7J7G127-F1
#
_cell.length_a   1.000
_cell.length_b   1.000
_cell.length_c   1.000
_cell.angle_alpha   90.00
_cell.angle_beta   90.00
_cell.angle_gamma   90.00
#
_symmetry.space_group_name_H-M   'P 1'
#
loop_
_entity.id
_entity.type
_entity.pdbx_description
1 polymer ?
#
loop_
_entity_poly.entity_id
_entity_poly.type
_entity_poly.pdbx_seq_one_letter_code
_entity_poly.pdbx_strand_id
1 'polypeptide(L)' 'MRDSESATLYTSSLPQFNVYGNDLGWRKPVAVRIELANKSDGKVTLFPGVKEGSIDIEVCLLPEKFLARQDYRRAGDKE' A
#
# COMPACT_ATOMS: atom_id res chain seq x y z
N MET A 1 5.36 20.67 -14.15
CA MET A 1 5.26 20.50 -12.69
C MET A 1 6.56 19.83 -12.28
N ARG A 2 7.42 20.50 -11.51
CA ARG A 2 8.77 19.98 -11.20
C ARG A 2 8.62 18.84 -10.19
N ASP A 3 9.12 17.65 -10.53
CA ASP A 3 9.36 16.59 -9.56
C ASP A 3 10.40 17.10 -8.56
N SER A 4 9.92 17.57 -7.43
CA SER A 4 10.74 17.99 -6.30
C SER A 4 11.38 16.74 -5.68
N GLU A 5 12.67 16.78 -5.36
CA GLU A 5 13.41 15.78 -4.55
C GLU A 5 12.92 15.72 -3.09
N SER A 6 11.62 15.79 -2.88
CA SER A 6 10.98 15.65 -1.58
C SER A 6 10.54 14.21 -1.42
N ALA A 7 11.18 13.50 -0.47
CA ALA A 7 10.72 12.21 0.01
C ALA A 7 9.59 12.39 1.03
N THR A 8 8.46 12.93 0.60
CA THR A 8 7.28 13.05 1.45
C THR A 8 6.50 11.74 1.43
N LEU A 9 6.36 11.11 2.60
CA LEU A 9 5.41 10.02 2.82
C LEU A 9 4.25 10.57 3.62
N TYR A 10 3.03 10.25 3.19
CA TYR A 10 1.85 10.60 3.96
C TYR A 10 0.92 9.40 4.09
N THR A 11 0.30 9.32 5.25
CA THR A 11 -0.48 8.16 5.65
C THR A 11 -1.96 8.47 5.62
N SER A 12 -2.72 7.64 4.93
CA SER A 12 -4.16 7.56 5.07
C SER A 12 -4.50 6.25 5.78
N SER A 13 -5.42 6.28 6.74
CA SER A 13 -5.81 5.07 7.46
C SER A 13 -7.32 4.90 7.40
N LEU A 14 -7.76 3.67 7.16
CA LEU A 14 -9.18 3.29 7.22
C LEU A 14 -9.41 2.25 8.34
N PRO A 15 -9.02 2.54 9.60
CA PRO A 15 -8.98 1.55 10.68
C PRO A 15 -10.38 1.09 11.13
N GLN A 16 -11.41 1.91 10.93
CA GLN A 16 -12.79 1.58 11.29
C GLN A 16 -13.51 0.80 10.19
N PHE A 17 -12.93 0.70 8.99
CA PHE A 17 -13.58 0.05 7.86
C PHE A 17 -13.25 -1.44 7.87
N ASN A 18 -14.21 -2.29 8.27
CA ASN A 18 -14.08 -3.74 8.19
C ASN A 18 -14.26 -4.20 6.73
N VAL A 19 -13.26 -3.91 5.91
CA VAL A 19 -13.22 -4.23 4.47
C VAL A 19 -13.44 -5.73 4.21
N TYR A 20 -12.97 -6.58 5.13
CA TYR A 20 -13.08 -8.04 5.06
C TYR A 20 -14.39 -8.59 5.66
N GLY A 21 -15.20 -7.75 6.30
CA GLY A 21 -16.48 -8.13 6.90
C GLY A 21 -17.64 -8.23 5.90
N ASN A 22 -17.45 -7.76 4.67
CA ASN A 22 -18.47 -7.79 3.64
C ASN A 22 -18.53 -9.15 2.94
N ASP A 23 -19.41 -10.04 3.38
CA ASP A 23 -19.72 -11.30 2.69
C ASP A 23 -21.00 -11.14 1.86
N LEU A 24 -20.86 -11.07 0.54
CA LEU A 24 -21.97 -10.94 -0.41
C LEU A 24 -22.56 -12.31 -0.81
N GLY A 25 -22.28 -13.37 -0.04
CA GLY A 25 -22.61 -14.76 -0.37
C GLY A 25 -21.55 -15.45 -1.23
N TRP A 26 -20.48 -14.74 -1.59
CA TRP A 26 -19.35 -15.24 -2.40
C TRP A 26 -18.09 -15.47 -1.56
N ARG A 27 -18.26 -15.53 -0.23
CA ARG A 27 -17.20 -15.61 0.78
C ARG A 27 -16.52 -14.26 1.01
N LYS A 28 -15.68 -14.22 2.05
CA LYS A 28 -14.95 -13.02 2.47
C LYS A 28 -13.96 -12.54 1.38
N PRO A 29 -13.74 -11.23 1.25
CA PRO A 29 -12.73 -10.67 0.35
C PRO A 29 -11.32 -11.22 0.64
N VAL A 30 -10.50 -11.35 -0.40
CA VAL A 30 -9.14 -11.91 -0.30
C VAL A 30 -8.07 -10.83 -0.14
N ALA A 31 -8.28 -9.66 -0.74
CA ALA A 31 -7.36 -8.53 -0.68
C ALA A 31 -8.11 -7.21 -0.88
N VAL A 32 -7.58 -6.14 -0.30
CA VAL A 32 -8.05 -4.77 -0.50
C VAL A 32 -7.12 -4.05 -1.48
N ARG A 33 -7.70 -3.26 -2.39
CA ARG A 33 -6.96 -2.40 -3.32
C ARG A 33 -7.64 -1.05 -3.42
N ILE A 34 -6.85 0.01 -3.54
CA ILE A 34 -7.36 1.36 -3.71
C ILE A 34 -7.50 1.68 -5.19
N GLU A 35 -8.57 2.39 -5.50
CA GLU A 35 -8.82 2.94 -6.82
C GLU A 35 -7.65 3.81 -7.31
N LEU A 36 -7.37 3.76 -8.62
CA LEU A 36 -6.34 4.55 -9.27
C LEU A 36 -6.51 6.06 -9.04
N ALA A 37 -7.74 6.59 -9.02
CA ALA A 37 -8.01 8.01 -8.78
C ALA A 37 -7.54 8.50 -7.40
N ASN A 38 -7.37 7.58 -6.44
CA ASN A 38 -6.94 7.86 -5.09
C ASN A 38 -5.42 7.65 -4.87
N LYS A 39 -4.62 7.52 -5.94
CA LYS A 39 -3.17 7.28 -5.86
C LYS A 39 -2.37 8.53 -6.18
N SER A 40 -1.42 8.86 -5.31
CA SER A 40 -0.35 9.80 -5.61
C SER A 40 0.97 9.24 -5.10
N ASP A 41 2.08 9.75 -5.62
CA ASP A 41 3.41 9.41 -5.11
C ASP A 41 3.50 9.70 -3.59
N GLY A 42 4.16 8.79 -2.87
CA GLY A 42 4.36 8.88 -1.42
C GLY A 42 3.15 8.54 -0.56
N LYS A 43 1.99 8.20 -1.15
CA LYS A 43 0.80 7.79 -0.40
C LYS A 43 0.96 6.38 0.17
N VAL A 44 0.80 6.26 1.48
CA VAL A 44 0.70 4.99 2.20
C VAL A 44 -0.70 4.85 2.74
N THR A 45 -1.40 3.77 2.41
CA THR A 45 -2.72 3.49 2.98
C THR A 45 -2.72 2.17 3.74
N LEU A 46 -3.33 2.18 4.93
CA LEU A 46 -3.38 1.03 5.82
C LEU A 46 -4.82 0.53 6.00
N PHE A 47 -4.95 -0.79 5.97
CA PHE A 47 -6.19 -1.52 6.25
C PHE A 47 -5.94 -2.58 7.34
N PRO A 48 -6.96 -2.90 8.15
CA PRO A 48 -6.95 -4.15 8.90
C PRO A 48 -6.76 -5.31 7.92
N GLY A 49 -5.83 -6.21 8.18
CA GLY A 49 -5.53 -7.32 7.28
C GLY A 49 -6.53 -8.46 7.40
N VAL A 50 -6.49 -9.39 6.44
CA VAL A 50 -7.43 -10.53 6.35
C VAL A 50 -7.36 -11.47 7.57
N LYS A 51 -6.19 -11.55 8.22
CA LYS A 51 -6.00 -12.31 9.47
C LYS A 51 -6.12 -11.37 10.66
N GLU A 52 -6.66 -11.85 11.76
CA GLU A 52 -6.73 -11.08 13.01
C GLU A 52 -5.31 -10.65 13.44
N GLY A 53 -5.15 -9.36 13.77
CA GLY A 53 -3.87 -8.76 14.11
C GLY A 53 -2.95 -8.44 12.92
N SER A 54 -3.32 -8.78 11.69
CA SER A 54 -2.55 -8.40 10.49
C SER A 54 -2.93 -7.03 9.94
N ILE A 55 -2.07 -6.46 9.11
CA ILE A 55 -2.26 -5.16 8.46
C ILE A 55 -1.93 -5.32 6.98
N ASP A 56 -2.81 -4.86 6.11
CA ASP A 56 -2.55 -4.72 4.69
C ASP A 56 -2.14 -3.28 4.38
N ILE A 57 -1.06 -3.13 3.60
CA ILE A 57 -0.48 -1.82 3.28
C ILE A 57 -0.41 -1.67 1.76
N GLU A 58 -1.02 -0.60 1.26
CA GLU A 58 -0.83 -0.17 -0.12
C GLU A 58 0.09 1.06 -0.16
N VAL A 59 1.20 0.96 -0.89
CA VAL A 59 2.17 2.04 -1.08
C VAL A 59 2.17 2.45 -2.54
N CYS A 60 1.92 3.73 -2.81
CA CYS A 60 1.99 4.31 -4.15
C CYS A 60 3.29 5.09 -4.32
N LEU A 61 4.13 4.65 -5.25
CA LEU A 61 5.39 5.29 -5.60
C LEU A 61 5.49 5.46 -7.11
N LEU A 62 6.20 6.49 -7.55
CA LEU A 62 6.64 6.59 -8.93
C LEU A 62 7.51 5.37 -9.30
N PRO A 63 7.46 4.90 -10.57
CA PRO A 63 8.20 3.72 -11.01
C PRO A 63 9.69 3.79 -10.69
N GLU A 64 10.32 4.95 -10.90
CA GLU A 64 11.74 5.18 -10.65
C GLU A 64 12.12 4.93 -9.18
N LYS A 65 11.32 5.47 -8.24
CA LYS A 65 11.50 5.30 -6.80
C LYS A 65 11.28 3.86 -6.36
N PHE A 66 10.30 3.18 -6.97
CA PHE A 66 10.04 1.77 -6.69
C PHE A 66 11.19 0.87 -7.15
N LEU A 67 11.70 1.07 -8.36
CA LEU A 67 12.80 0.30 -8.92
C LEU A 67 14.08 0.46 -8.10
N ALA A 68 14.46 1.69 -7.75
CA ALA A 68 15.60 1.95 -6.89
C ALA A 68 15.50 1.19 -5.54
N ARG A 69 14.30 1.12 -4.95
CA ARG A 69 14.06 0.35 -3.72
C ARG A 69 14.14 -1.17 -3.92
N GLN A 70 13.69 -1.69 -5.05
CA GLN A 70 13.79 -3.13 -5.36
C GLN A 70 15.25 -3.57 -5.49
N ASP A 71 16.07 -2.74 -6.15
CA ASP A 71 17.48 -3.02 -6.36
C ASP A 71 18.27 -3.00 -5.04
N TYR A 72 17.99 -2.05 -4.15
CA TYR A 72 18.55 -2.04 -2.79
C TYR A 72 18.22 -3.31 -2.01
N ARG A 73 16.96 -3.77 -2.07
CA ARG A 73 16.55 -5.00 -1.35
C ARG A 73 17.30 -6.23 -1.86
N ARG A 74 17.40 -6.37 -3.18
CA ARG A 74 18.11 -7.50 -3.80
C ARG A 74 19.61 -7.46 -3.53
N ALA A 75 20.20 -6.28 -3.29
CA ALA A 75 21.60 -6.16 -2.91
C ALA A 75 21.87 -6.65 -1.48
N GLY A 76 20.92 -6.44 -0.56
CA GLY A 76 21.02 -6.92 0.83
C GLY A 76 20.79 -8.43 1.00
N ASP A 77 20.09 -9.09 0.07
CA ASP A 77 19.89 -10.55 0.09
C ASP A 77 21.11 -11.35 -0.44
N LYS A 78 22.21 -10.66 -0.79
CA LYS A 78 23.46 -11.28 -1.30
C LYS A 78 24.59 -11.33 -0.27
N GLU A 79 24.31 -11.00 0.98
CA GLU A 79 25.20 -11.16 2.13
C GLU A 79 24.65 -12.24 3.07
#